data_AF-A0A2W2DC35-F1
#
_entry.id   AF-A0A2W2DC35-F1
#
_cell.length_a   1.000
_cell.length_b   1.000
_cell.length_c   1.000
_cell.angle_alpha   90.00
_cell.angle_beta   90.00
_cell.angle_gamma   90.00
#
_symmetry.space_group_name_H-M   'P 1'
#
loop_
_entity.id
_entity.type
_entity.pdbx_description
1 polymer ?
#
loop_
_entity_poly.entity_id
_entity_poly.type
_entity_poly.pdbx_seq_one_letter_code
_entity_poly.pdbx_strand_id
1 'polypeptide(L)'
;MNTPPTTATGQPSPRVVDVRDAVERLRESCAWLWLLTVPGRERRPGRPVDEEQAEVLEARGRSDRAYREWNLSRGMGALAPSPAAARLDVVDAQAVVHRILTRLARSVAAYRDSSYVGGGAISDVLDWLTVGGPGRPWVVDAAGDAWRAGVVDELHDNRDAYLLTEIARALAAADEVARSAAGVVAEPVRPIEHRCPACRHRSLQLHHDGHDKRRWTVRCVRRTCLCVGAGCGCLKRDRRPGLPHVWSRWEMEGPGGLATAVAIARRLDEQGRPRPTVRSTVAGHGGWSDRRTGAA
;
A
#
# COMPACT_ATOMS: atom_id res chain seq x y z
N MET A 1 -39.44 40.34 17.11
CA MET A 1 -38.07 39.79 17.16
C MET A 1 -38.15 38.40 16.56
N ASN A 2 -37.67 38.22 15.33
CA ASN A 2 -37.70 36.92 14.64
C ASN A 2 -36.47 36.12 15.06
N THR A 3 -36.68 35.01 15.74
CA THR A 3 -35.64 34.03 16.04
C THR A 3 -35.13 33.43 14.72
N PRO A 4 -33.82 33.45 14.43
CA PRO A 4 -33.32 32.79 13.23
C PRO A 4 -33.62 31.29 13.32
N PRO A 5 -34.04 30.66 12.21
CA PRO A 5 -34.35 29.24 12.20
C PRO A 5 -33.10 28.45 12.57
N THR A 6 -33.21 27.63 13.62
CA THR A 6 -32.22 26.63 13.99
C THR A 6 -32.00 25.72 12.79
N THR A 7 -30.88 25.90 12.08
CA THR A 7 -30.45 25.01 11.01
C THR A 7 -30.35 23.60 11.57
N ALA A 8 -31.28 22.74 11.17
CA ALA A 8 -31.20 21.31 11.43
C ALA A 8 -29.82 20.84 10.94
N THR A 9 -29.03 20.27 11.86
CA THR A 9 -27.75 19.66 11.59
C THR A 9 -27.97 18.48 10.65
N GLY A 10 -27.96 18.75 9.34
CA GLY A 10 -28.03 17.76 8.30
C GLY A 10 -26.90 16.76 8.48
N GLN A 11 -27.21 15.47 8.42
CA GLN A 11 -26.19 14.43 8.45
C GLN A 11 -25.17 14.68 7.33
N PRO A 12 -23.85 14.53 7.60
CA PRO A 12 -22.84 14.70 6.58
C PRO A 12 -23.04 13.67 5.48
N SER A 13 -22.78 14.09 4.25
CA SER A 13 -22.96 13.25 3.08
C SER A 13 -21.97 12.07 3.06
N PRO A 14 -22.31 10.90 2.51
CA PRO A 14 -21.46 9.71 2.56
C PRO A 14 -20.03 9.91 2.05
N ARG A 15 -19.81 10.70 1.00
CA ARG A 15 -18.44 10.90 0.47
C ARG A 15 -17.61 11.82 1.36
N VAL A 16 -18.24 12.78 2.04
CA VAL A 16 -17.59 13.59 3.06
C VAL A 16 -17.09 12.71 4.21
N VAL A 17 -17.89 11.71 4.61
CA VAL A 17 -17.46 10.69 5.59
C VAL A 17 -16.28 9.88 5.06
N ASP A 18 -16.34 9.38 3.83
CA ASP A 18 -15.23 8.63 3.21
C ASP A 18 -13.91 9.42 3.17
N VAL A 19 -13.99 10.71 2.87
CA VAL A 19 -12.84 11.62 2.85
C VAL A 19 -12.29 11.83 4.27
N ARG A 20 -13.14 12.06 5.27
CA ARG A 20 -12.70 12.19 6.67
C ARG A 20 -12.00 10.91 7.14
N ASP A 21 -12.57 9.75 6.85
CA ASP A 21 -11.95 8.46 7.18
C ASP A 21 -10.60 8.29 6.46
N ALA A 22 -10.48 8.75 5.21
CA ALA A 22 -9.21 8.74 4.48
C ALA A 22 -8.16 9.66 5.10
N VAL A 23 -8.56 10.83 5.61
CA VAL A 23 -7.65 11.74 6.33
C VAL A 23 -7.15 11.09 7.62
N GLU A 24 -8.03 10.49 8.44
CA GLU A 24 -7.61 9.84 9.68
C GLU A 24 -6.64 8.68 9.44
N ARG A 25 -6.90 7.86 8.41
CA ARG A 25 -5.97 6.79 8.02
C ARG A 25 -4.61 7.32 7.60
N LEU A 26 -4.60 8.40 6.82
CA LEU A 26 -3.34 9.00 6.40
C LEU A 26 -2.60 9.63 7.60
N ARG A 27 -3.30 10.21 8.58
CA ARG A 27 -2.69 10.65 9.85
C ARG A 27 -2.00 9.50 10.56
N GLU A 28 -2.65 8.35 10.68
CA GLU A 28 -2.07 7.14 11.27
C GLU A 28 -0.81 6.70 10.50
N SER A 29 -0.89 6.62 9.16
CA SER A 29 0.24 6.23 8.32
C SER A 29 1.41 7.21 8.40
N CYS A 30 1.13 8.51 8.47
CA CYS A 30 2.16 9.53 8.65
C CYS A 30 2.79 9.49 10.06
N ALA A 31 2.03 9.11 11.09
CA ALA A 31 2.57 8.89 12.42
C ALA A 31 3.59 7.73 12.43
N TRP A 32 3.36 6.66 11.65
CA TRP A 32 4.36 5.60 11.47
C TRP A 32 5.64 6.12 10.81
N LEU A 33 5.51 6.90 9.71
CA LEU A 33 6.68 7.50 9.07
C LEU A 33 7.46 8.38 10.06
N TRP A 34 6.76 9.23 10.82
CA TRP A 34 7.39 10.11 11.81
C TRP A 34 8.15 9.32 12.87
N LEU A 35 7.54 8.27 13.44
CA LEU A 35 8.18 7.38 14.40
C LEU A 35 9.46 6.72 13.85
N LEU A 36 9.48 6.38 12.56
CA LEU A 36 10.63 5.78 11.88
C LEU A 36 11.74 6.81 11.55
N THR A 37 11.42 8.10 11.49
CA THR A 37 12.39 9.18 11.23
C THR A 37 13.03 9.80 12.48
N VAL A 38 12.39 9.75 13.66
CA VAL A 38 12.94 10.39 14.87
C VAL A 38 14.03 9.51 15.50
N PRO A 39 15.30 9.98 15.54
CA PRO A 39 16.39 9.22 16.16
C PRO A 39 16.13 9.00 17.67
N GLY A 40 16.37 7.78 18.17
CA GLY A 40 16.36 7.49 19.61
C GLY A 40 15.04 7.03 20.24
N ARG A 41 13.96 6.85 19.46
CA ARG A 41 12.77 6.10 19.91
C ARG A 41 12.81 4.60 19.61
N GLU A 42 13.79 4.15 18.84
CA GLU A 42 14.23 2.76 18.84
C GLU A 42 14.81 2.43 20.24
N ARG A 43 14.53 1.26 20.82
CA ARG A 43 14.94 0.86 22.19
C ARG A 43 16.47 0.86 22.47
N ARG A 44 17.32 1.35 21.56
CA ARG A 44 18.74 1.59 21.79
C ARG A 44 19.18 2.91 21.15
N PRO A 45 19.92 3.78 21.86
CA PRO A 45 20.55 4.94 21.24
C PRO A 45 21.59 4.46 20.22
N GLY A 46 21.40 4.84 18.96
CA GLY A 46 22.41 4.67 17.93
C GLY A 46 23.63 5.53 18.25
N ARG A 47 24.82 5.00 18.00
CA ARG A 47 26.08 5.75 18.07
C ARG A 47 26.00 6.97 17.14
N PRO A 48 26.48 8.17 17.54
CA PRO A 48 26.56 9.31 16.64
C PRO A 48 27.39 8.94 15.40
N VAL A 49 26.90 9.39 14.25
CA VAL A 49 27.45 9.10 12.91
C VAL A 49 28.22 10.34 12.47
N ASP A 50 29.50 10.19 12.14
CA ASP A 50 30.31 11.26 11.56
C ASP A 50 30.05 11.43 10.04
N GLU A 51 30.59 12.48 9.44
CA GLU A 51 30.32 12.86 8.04
C GLU A 51 30.77 11.77 7.05
N GLU A 52 31.93 11.14 7.31
CA GLU A 52 32.44 10.01 6.53
C GLU A 52 31.53 8.78 6.63
N GLN A 53 31.05 8.46 7.83
CA GLN A 53 30.07 7.39 8.02
C GLN A 53 28.72 7.70 7.37
N ALA A 54 28.30 8.97 7.35
CA ALA A 54 27.08 9.39 6.67
C ALA A 54 27.18 9.16 5.15
N GLU A 55 28.31 9.53 4.53
CA GLU A 55 28.57 9.26 3.11
C GLU A 55 28.56 7.76 2.79
N VAL A 56 29.19 6.94 3.64
CA VAL A 56 29.21 5.47 3.48
C VAL A 56 27.80 4.88 3.59
N LEU A 57 26.99 5.35 4.54
CA LEU A 57 25.61 4.91 4.71
C LEU A 57 24.73 5.33 3.53
N GLU A 58 24.95 6.52 2.97
CA GLU A 58 24.24 7.01 1.80
C GLU A 58 24.63 6.24 0.53
N ALA A 59 25.92 5.96 0.31
CA ALA A 59 26.40 5.12 -0.78
C ALA A 59 25.83 3.70 -0.70
N ARG A 60 25.76 3.14 0.51
CA ARG A 60 25.14 1.84 0.77
C ARG A 60 23.63 1.88 0.54
N GLY A 61 22.95 2.94 0.97
CA GLY A 61 21.52 3.15 0.72
C GLY A 61 21.18 3.30 -0.77
N ARG A 62 22.00 4.00 -1.54
CA ARG A 62 21.89 4.07 -3.02
C ARG A 62 22.03 2.69 -3.66
N SER A 63 23.02 1.90 -3.21
CA SER A 63 23.24 0.55 -3.72
C SER A 63 22.08 -0.40 -3.38
N ASP A 64 21.57 -0.35 -2.14
CA ASP A 64 20.41 -1.12 -1.70
C ASP A 64 19.15 -0.76 -2.51
N ARG A 65 18.90 0.54 -2.77
CA ARG A 65 17.79 1.01 -3.60
C ARG A 65 17.90 0.55 -5.04
N ALA A 66 19.05 0.75 -5.68
CA ALA A 66 19.29 0.28 -7.04
C ALA A 66 19.11 -1.25 -7.16
N TYR A 67 19.60 -2.01 -6.17
CA TYR A 67 19.42 -3.45 -6.12
C TYR A 67 17.95 -3.85 -5.90
N ARG A 68 17.20 -3.12 -5.06
CA ARG A 68 15.76 -3.34 -4.85
C ARG A 68 14.96 -3.02 -6.10
N GLU A 69 15.19 -1.89 -6.74
CA GLU A 69 14.53 -1.49 -7.99
C GLU A 69 14.84 -2.48 -9.12
N TRP A 70 16.10 -2.92 -9.22
CA TRP A 70 16.53 -3.97 -10.14
C TRP A 70 15.85 -5.31 -9.87
N ASN A 71 15.62 -5.68 -8.60
CA ASN A 71 14.88 -6.87 -8.22
C ASN A 71 13.38 -6.74 -8.53
N LEU A 72 12.77 -5.61 -8.17
CA LEU A 72 11.35 -5.35 -8.39
C LEU A 72 11.01 -5.31 -9.89
N SER A 73 11.83 -4.65 -10.70
CA SER A 73 11.68 -4.63 -12.17
C SER A 73 11.82 -6.02 -12.81
N ARG A 74 12.48 -6.97 -12.12
CA ARG A 74 12.60 -8.38 -12.54
C ARG A 74 11.62 -9.31 -11.83
N GLY A 75 10.65 -8.76 -11.09
CA GLY A 75 9.64 -9.53 -10.36
C GLY A 75 10.20 -10.33 -9.17
N MET A 76 11.45 -10.08 -8.77
CA MET A 76 12.11 -10.69 -7.62
C MET A 76 11.73 -10.01 -6.30
N GLY A 77 12.11 -10.65 -5.20
CA GLY A 77 12.00 -10.07 -3.88
C GLY A 77 13.07 -9.06 -3.61
N ALA A 78 12.64 -7.84 -3.26
CA ALA A 78 13.49 -6.93 -2.52
C ALA A 78 13.88 -7.60 -1.19
N LEU A 79 15.18 -7.69 -0.91
CA LEU A 79 15.66 -7.93 0.44
C LEU A 79 15.11 -6.85 1.38
N ALA A 80 15.04 -7.16 2.68
CA ALA A 80 14.77 -6.14 3.68
C ALA A 80 15.83 -5.04 3.54
N PRO A 81 15.44 -3.75 3.58
CA PRO A 81 16.39 -2.67 3.45
C PRO A 81 17.35 -2.71 4.65
N SER A 82 18.62 -2.33 4.46
CA SER A 82 19.48 -2.03 5.61
C SER A 82 18.84 -0.90 6.44
N PRO A 83 19.10 -0.79 7.75
CA PRO A 83 18.48 0.25 8.59
C PRO A 83 18.67 1.68 8.06
N ALA A 84 19.82 1.97 7.43
CA ALA A 84 20.08 3.27 6.81
C ALA A 84 19.29 3.46 5.50
N ALA A 85 19.23 2.44 4.64
CA ALA A 85 18.39 2.49 3.43
C ALA A 85 16.91 2.62 3.79
N ALA A 86 16.46 1.94 4.84
CA ALA A 86 15.09 2.01 5.35
C ALA A 86 14.73 3.44 5.81
N ARG A 87 15.67 4.13 6.47
CA ARG A 87 15.47 5.52 6.89
C ARG A 87 15.40 6.47 5.70
N LEU A 88 16.24 6.29 4.69
CA LEU A 88 16.17 7.08 3.46
C LEU A 88 14.87 6.84 2.70
N ASP A 89 14.40 5.59 2.59
CA ASP A 89 13.11 5.25 1.97
C ASP A 89 11.94 5.94 2.71
N VAL A 90 11.99 6.02 4.04
CA VAL A 90 10.98 6.71 4.86
C VAL A 90 11.03 8.24 4.65
N VAL A 91 12.22 8.85 4.57
CA VAL A 91 12.36 10.28 4.28
C VAL A 91 11.88 10.62 2.87
N ASP A 92 12.24 9.81 1.88
CA ASP A 92 11.77 9.95 0.50
C ASP A 92 10.24 9.83 0.44
N ALA A 93 9.66 8.87 1.17
CA ALA A 93 8.22 8.71 1.27
C ALA A 93 7.54 9.92 1.93
N GLN A 94 8.10 10.49 3.00
CA GLN A 94 7.59 11.73 3.60
C GLN A 94 7.58 12.88 2.58
N ALA A 95 8.65 13.04 1.80
CA ALA A 95 8.71 14.08 0.77
C ALA A 95 7.68 13.87 -0.35
N VAL A 96 7.43 12.62 -0.76
CA VAL A 96 6.40 12.27 -1.75
C VAL A 96 5.01 12.53 -1.19
N VAL A 97 4.70 12.07 0.02
CA VAL A 97 3.42 12.30 0.70
C VAL A 97 3.16 13.79 0.84
N HIS A 98 4.14 14.56 1.32
CA HIS A 98 4.04 16.01 1.44
C HIS A 98 3.73 16.64 0.07
N ARG A 99 4.45 16.28 -1.00
CA ARG A 99 4.19 16.80 -2.35
C ARG A 99 2.78 16.50 -2.87
N ILE A 100 2.28 15.29 -2.64
CA ILE A 100 0.91 14.91 -3.01
C ILE A 100 -0.09 15.80 -2.28
N LEU A 101 0.07 15.95 -0.96
CA LEU A 101 -0.83 16.74 -0.12
C LEU A 101 -0.78 18.23 -0.41
N THR A 102 0.40 18.83 -0.60
CA THR A 102 0.50 20.24 -0.99
C THR A 102 -0.13 20.49 -2.35
N ARG A 103 0.05 19.57 -3.32
CA ARG A 103 -0.61 19.68 -4.64
C ARG A 103 -2.12 19.61 -4.49
N LEU A 104 -2.61 18.63 -3.73
CA LEU A 104 -4.03 18.51 -3.42
C LEU A 104 -4.58 19.80 -2.82
N ALA A 105 -3.88 20.36 -1.83
CA ALA A 105 -4.32 21.56 -1.14
C ALA A 105 -4.42 22.78 -2.06
N ARG A 106 -3.45 22.94 -2.95
CA ARG A 106 -3.49 23.98 -3.99
C ARG A 106 -4.64 23.79 -4.96
N SER A 107 -4.90 22.55 -5.40
CA SER A 107 -6.04 22.26 -6.29
C SER A 107 -7.38 22.55 -5.63
N VAL A 108 -7.53 22.16 -4.35
CA VAL A 108 -8.75 22.41 -3.56
C VAL A 108 -8.95 23.92 -3.33
N ALA A 109 -7.89 24.67 -3.00
CA ALA A 109 -7.97 26.12 -2.84
C ALA A 109 -8.32 26.81 -4.16
N ALA A 110 -7.69 26.41 -5.28
CA ALA A 110 -7.96 26.99 -6.59
C ALA A 110 -9.41 26.75 -7.05
N TYR A 111 -10.01 25.60 -6.72
CA TYR A 111 -11.42 25.34 -6.98
C TYR A 111 -12.36 26.32 -6.24
N ARG A 112 -11.89 26.94 -5.17
CA ARG A 112 -12.61 27.95 -4.37
C ARG A 112 -12.10 29.38 -4.65
N ASP A 113 -11.51 29.61 -5.82
CA ASP A 113 -10.94 30.92 -6.21
C ASP A 113 -9.96 31.49 -5.18
N SER A 114 -9.22 30.61 -4.51
CA SER A 114 -8.32 30.96 -3.42
C SER A 114 -6.93 30.30 -3.58
N SER A 115 -5.95 30.78 -2.82
CA SER A 115 -4.57 30.28 -2.82
C SER A 115 -4.21 29.62 -1.50
N TYR A 116 -3.72 28.38 -1.54
CA TYR A 116 -3.19 27.71 -0.35
C TYR A 116 -1.84 28.31 0.06
N VAL A 117 -1.79 28.92 1.23
CA VAL A 117 -0.60 29.54 1.86
C VAL A 117 -0.14 28.80 3.12
N GLY A 118 -0.76 27.65 3.39
CA GLY A 118 -0.46 26.84 4.55
C GLY A 118 1.00 26.43 4.70
N GLY A 119 1.38 26.16 5.95
CA GLY A 119 2.70 25.63 6.32
C GLY A 119 3.07 24.34 5.59
N GLY A 120 4.39 24.06 5.56
CA GLY A 120 4.98 22.93 4.85
C GLY A 120 4.95 21.60 5.61
N ALA A 121 4.11 21.46 6.64
CA ALA A 121 3.95 20.19 7.34
C ALA A 121 2.79 19.38 6.73
N ILE A 122 2.85 18.05 6.87
CA ILE A 122 1.76 17.17 6.43
C ILE A 122 0.51 17.38 7.30
N SER A 123 0.68 17.52 8.62
CA SER A 123 -0.42 17.75 9.58
C SER A 123 -1.25 18.98 9.23
N ASP A 124 -0.58 20.04 8.79
CA ASP A 124 -1.18 21.31 8.39
C ASP A 124 -2.23 21.14 7.29
N VAL A 125 -1.89 20.40 6.23
CA VAL A 125 -2.81 20.12 5.12
C VAL A 125 -3.99 19.27 5.61
N LEU A 126 -3.73 18.23 6.41
CA LEU A 126 -4.78 17.32 6.90
C LEU A 126 -5.74 18.02 7.87
N ASP A 127 -5.21 18.90 8.72
CA ASP A 127 -5.99 19.72 9.64
C ASP A 127 -6.83 20.75 8.87
N TRP A 128 -6.25 21.40 7.86
CA TRP A 128 -7.00 22.32 7.00
C TRP A 128 -8.12 21.62 6.23
N LEU A 129 -7.93 20.38 5.77
CA LEU A 129 -9.00 19.63 5.11
C LEU A 129 -10.18 19.35 6.06
N THR A 130 -9.94 19.10 7.36
CA THR A 130 -10.95 18.51 8.27
C THR A 130 -11.47 19.42 9.36
N VAL A 131 -10.60 20.11 10.11
CA VAL A 131 -10.97 20.81 11.35
C VAL A 131 -10.74 22.32 11.23
N GLY A 132 -9.83 22.72 10.35
CA GLY A 132 -9.10 23.99 10.44
C GLY A 132 -8.20 23.97 11.68
N GLY A 133 -6.88 24.01 11.56
CA GLY A 133 -5.93 23.98 12.70
C GLY A 133 -5.61 25.35 13.32
N PRO A 134 -5.28 25.45 14.63
CA PRO A 134 -5.07 26.73 15.31
C PRO A 134 -3.81 27.47 14.84
N GLY A 135 -3.89 28.81 14.80
CA GLY A 135 -2.71 29.68 14.81
C GLY A 135 -2.32 30.36 13.49
N ARG A 136 -2.65 29.84 12.31
CA ARG A 136 -2.30 30.47 11.02
C ARG A 136 -3.40 30.34 9.96
N PRO A 137 -3.62 31.35 9.10
CA PRO A 137 -4.46 31.19 7.92
C PRO A 137 -3.81 30.22 6.93
N TRP A 138 -4.62 29.34 6.35
CA TRP A 138 -4.15 28.32 5.40
C TRP A 138 -4.42 28.71 3.95
N VAL A 139 -5.34 29.65 3.74
CA VAL A 139 -5.85 30.06 2.43
C VAL A 139 -6.04 31.57 2.40
N VAL A 140 -5.74 32.18 1.26
CA VAL A 140 -5.98 33.61 0.97
C VAL A 140 -6.79 33.71 -0.32
N ASP A 141 -7.89 34.45 -0.28
CA ASP A 141 -8.71 34.68 -1.47
C ASP A 141 -8.18 35.82 -2.35
N ALA A 142 -8.89 36.15 -3.43
CA ALA A 142 -8.51 37.23 -4.34
C ALA A 142 -8.57 38.63 -3.68
N ALA A 143 -9.35 38.81 -2.61
CA ALA A 143 -9.43 40.06 -1.86
C ALA A 143 -8.28 40.20 -0.84
N GLY A 144 -7.51 39.14 -0.63
CA GLY A 144 -6.46 39.09 0.38
C GLY A 144 -6.98 38.66 1.76
N ASP A 145 -8.25 38.27 1.86
CA ASP A 145 -8.85 37.80 3.10
C ASP A 145 -8.38 36.39 3.38
N ALA A 146 -7.82 36.22 4.57
CA ALA A 146 -7.17 35.01 5.01
C ALA A 146 -8.10 34.26 5.97
N TRP A 147 -8.45 33.00 5.66
CA TRP A 147 -9.43 32.27 6.45
C TRP A 147 -9.04 30.81 6.71
N ARG A 148 -9.76 30.21 7.66
CA ARG A 148 -9.55 28.88 8.22
C ARG A 148 -10.90 28.19 8.28
N ALA A 149 -11.11 27.19 7.43
CA ALA A 149 -12.18 26.23 7.67
C ALA A 149 -11.77 24.84 7.19
N GLY A 150 -12.37 23.82 7.82
CA GLY A 150 -12.32 22.44 7.33
C GLY A 150 -13.03 22.37 5.99
N VAL A 151 -12.28 22.46 4.89
CA VAL A 151 -12.88 22.59 3.55
C VAL A 151 -13.83 21.45 3.24
N VAL A 152 -13.54 20.24 3.73
CA VAL A 152 -14.36 19.06 3.50
C VAL A 152 -15.80 19.22 4.03
N ASP A 153 -16.00 19.98 5.10
CA ASP A 153 -17.31 20.17 5.71
C ASP A 153 -18.20 21.15 4.93
N GLU A 154 -17.57 22.00 4.11
CA GLU A 154 -18.23 22.95 3.23
C GLU A 154 -18.50 22.37 1.84
N LEU A 155 -18.05 21.14 1.56
CA LEU A 155 -18.31 20.47 0.28
C LEU A 155 -19.66 19.74 0.31
N HIS A 156 -20.31 19.70 -0.85
CA HIS A 156 -21.61 19.06 -1.01
C HIS A 156 -21.54 17.96 -2.07
N ASP A 157 -22.05 16.77 -1.75
CA ASP A 157 -21.98 15.58 -2.61
C ASP A 157 -22.40 15.79 -4.06
N ASN A 158 -23.42 16.62 -4.31
CA ASN A 158 -23.96 16.86 -5.64
C ASN A 158 -23.21 17.95 -6.42
N ARG A 159 -22.67 18.97 -5.74
CA ARG A 159 -21.98 20.09 -6.40
C ARG A 159 -20.48 19.82 -6.56
N ASP A 160 -19.90 19.14 -5.57
CA ASP A 160 -18.46 18.96 -5.42
C ASP A 160 -18.03 17.50 -5.56
N ALA A 161 -18.89 16.66 -6.17
CA ALA A 161 -18.66 15.24 -6.43
C ALA A 161 -17.26 14.94 -6.98
N TYR A 162 -16.85 15.74 -7.98
CA TYR A 162 -15.56 15.61 -8.64
C TYR A 162 -14.42 15.92 -7.67
N LEU A 163 -14.50 17.03 -6.94
CA LEU A 163 -13.47 17.43 -5.99
C LEU A 163 -13.32 16.43 -4.84
N LEU A 164 -14.43 15.93 -4.29
CA LEU A 164 -14.41 14.88 -3.26
C LEU A 164 -13.74 13.59 -3.76
N THR A 165 -13.94 13.23 -5.02
CA THR A 165 -13.28 12.05 -5.64
C THR A 165 -11.78 12.29 -5.82
N GLU A 166 -11.37 13.48 -6.27
CA GLU A 166 -9.95 13.83 -6.38
C GLU A 166 -9.25 13.86 -5.02
N ILE A 167 -9.90 14.44 -3.99
CA ILE A 167 -9.41 14.41 -2.60
C ILE A 167 -9.20 12.97 -2.15
N ALA A 168 -10.23 12.11 -2.26
CA ALA A 168 -10.15 10.72 -1.84
C ALA A 168 -9.02 9.95 -2.57
N ARG A 169 -8.87 10.16 -3.87
CA ARG A 169 -7.80 9.52 -4.66
C ARG A 169 -6.41 9.97 -4.24
N ALA A 170 -6.21 11.27 -4.02
CA ALA A 170 -4.93 11.81 -3.60
C ALA A 170 -4.54 11.34 -2.18
N LEU A 171 -5.51 11.31 -1.26
CA LEU A 171 -5.31 10.76 0.09
C LEU A 171 -4.96 9.27 0.05
N ALA A 172 -5.65 8.48 -0.77
CA ALA A 172 -5.35 7.05 -0.94
C ALA A 172 -3.94 6.82 -1.51
N ALA A 173 -3.53 7.60 -2.50
CA ALA A 173 -2.18 7.50 -3.07
C ALA A 173 -1.10 7.88 -2.05
N ALA A 174 -1.34 8.93 -1.24
CA ALA A 174 -0.43 9.31 -0.16
C ALA A 174 -0.37 8.23 0.94
N ASP A 175 -1.51 7.64 1.31
CA ASP A 175 -1.58 6.56 2.30
C ASP A 175 -0.82 5.32 1.83
N GLU A 176 -0.97 4.93 0.57
CA GLU A 176 -0.25 3.81 -0.02
C GLU A 176 1.28 4.01 0.04
N VAL A 177 1.77 5.20 -0.30
CA VAL A 177 3.19 5.55 -0.20
C VAL A 177 3.67 5.46 1.25
N ALA A 178 2.92 6.04 2.19
CA ALA A 178 3.27 6.03 3.60
C ALA A 178 3.31 4.62 4.20
N ARG A 179 2.29 3.81 3.90
CA ARG A 179 2.19 2.42 4.36
C ARG A 179 3.29 1.54 3.79
N SER A 180 3.58 1.67 2.50
CA SER A 180 4.62 0.91 1.82
C SER A 180 6.00 1.20 2.43
N ALA A 181 6.32 2.48 2.66
CA ALA A 181 7.58 2.88 3.28
C ALA A 181 7.67 2.52 4.76
N ALA A 182 6.56 2.55 5.49
CA ALA A 182 6.49 2.07 6.88
C ALA A 182 6.61 0.54 6.99
N GLY A 183 6.63 -0.20 5.87
CA GLY A 183 6.59 -1.65 5.87
C GLY A 183 5.25 -2.23 6.35
N VAL A 184 4.22 -1.38 6.47
CA VAL A 184 2.85 -1.76 6.81
C VAL A 184 2.19 -2.21 5.51
N VAL A 185 2.49 -3.44 5.08
CA VAL A 185 1.68 -4.12 4.07
C VAL A 185 0.29 -4.28 4.67
N ALA A 186 -0.75 -3.83 3.94
CA ALA A 186 -2.15 -3.85 4.38
C ALA A 186 -2.47 -5.11 5.22
N GLU A 187 -2.92 -4.87 6.45
CA GLU A 187 -3.52 -5.73 7.49
C GLU A 187 -3.59 -7.27 7.31
N PRO A 188 -3.51 -8.02 8.43
CA PRO A 188 -2.79 -9.28 8.56
C PRO A 188 -3.15 -10.33 7.51
N VAL A 189 -2.13 -10.68 6.75
CA VAL A 189 -1.98 -11.94 6.03
C VAL A 189 -2.31 -13.09 6.98
N ARG A 190 -3.54 -13.60 6.96
CA ARG A 190 -3.82 -14.89 7.61
C ARG A 190 -3.29 -15.98 6.70
N PRO A 191 -2.36 -16.83 7.18
CA PRO A 191 -1.99 -18.03 6.44
C PRO A 191 -3.25 -18.87 6.29
N ILE A 192 -3.52 -19.30 5.06
CA ILE A 192 -4.54 -20.31 4.82
C ILE A 192 -3.86 -21.66 5.01
N GLU A 193 -4.45 -22.53 5.82
CA GLU A 193 -3.85 -23.83 6.17
C GLU A 193 -3.64 -24.75 4.95
N HIS A 194 -4.32 -24.43 3.84
CA HIS A 194 -4.24 -25.15 2.59
C HIS A 194 -2.98 -24.83 1.77
N ARG A 195 -2.53 -25.83 1.02
CA ARG A 195 -1.45 -25.70 0.04
C ARG A 195 -1.99 -25.10 -1.25
N CYS A 196 -1.19 -24.30 -1.94
CA CYS A 196 -1.52 -23.85 -3.29
C CYS A 196 -1.69 -25.07 -4.20
N PRO A 197 -2.80 -25.23 -4.93
CA PRO A 197 -3.04 -26.43 -5.73
C PRO A 197 -2.12 -26.51 -6.96
N ALA A 198 -1.53 -25.39 -7.39
CA ALA A 198 -0.54 -25.37 -8.47
C ALA A 198 0.87 -25.78 -8.02
N CYS A 199 1.44 -25.15 -6.96
CA CYS A 199 2.80 -25.48 -6.53
C CYS A 199 2.89 -26.46 -5.35
N ARG A 200 1.78 -26.76 -4.67
CA ARG A 200 1.67 -27.61 -3.47
C ARG A 200 2.44 -27.13 -2.23
N HIS A 201 2.85 -25.86 -2.19
CA HIS A 201 3.44 -25.24 -0.99
C HIS A 201 2.37 -24.55 -0.13
N ARG A 202 2.65 -24.44 1.18
CA ARG A 202 1.89 -23.61 2.13
C ARG A 202 2.21 -22.13 1.88
N SER A 203 1.75 -21.62 0.75
CA SER A 203 2.03 -20.27 0.27
C SER A 203 0.76 -19.49 -0.04
N LEU A 204 -0.41 -19.99 0.38
CA LEU A 204 -1.67 -19.29 0.23
C LEU A 204 -1.86 -18.31 1.38
N GLN A 205 -2.22 -17.09 1.04
CA GLN A 205 -2.39 -15.98 1.96
C GLN A 205 -3.72 -15.29 1.66
N LEU A 206 -4.47 -14.98 2.71
CA LEU A 206 -5.65 -14.15 2.61
C LEU A 206 -5.20 -12.67 2.55
N HIS A 207 -5.60 -11.98 1.50
CA HIS A 207 -5.41 -10.55 1.31
C HIS A 207 -6.77 -9.87 1.36
N HIS A 208 -6.89 -8.83 2.17
CA HIS A 208 -8.05 -7.96 2.15
C HIS A 208 -7.80 -6.82 1.17
N ASP A 209 -8.75 -6.55 0.28
CA ASP A 209 -8.66 -5.44 -0.67
C ASP A 209 -9.05 -4.15 0.07
N GLY A 210 -8.12 -3.60 0.85
CA GLY A 210 -8.33 -2.35 1.61
C GLY A 210 -9.50 -2.44 2.61
N HIS A 211 -10.33 -1.39 2.66
CA HIS A 211 -11.36 -1.17 3.69
C HIS A 211 -12.59 -2.08 3.60
N ASP A 212 -12.84 -2.67 2.43
CA ASP A 212 -13.97 -3.60 2.31
C ASP A 212 -13.53 -4.98 2.80
N LYS A 213 -13.70 -5.26 4.10
CA LYS A 213 -13.46 -6.60 4.67
C LYS A 213 -14.26 -7.70 3.96
N ARG A 214 -15.30 -7.36 3.20
CA ARG A 214 -16.08 -8.31 2.40
C ARG A 214 -15.42 -8.64 1.06
N ARG A 215 -14.50 -7.78 0.57
CA ARG A 215 -13.63 -8.01 -0.58
C ARG A 215 -12.27 -8.48 -0.09
N TRP A 216 -12.06 -9.77 -0.25
CA TRP A 216 -10.79 -10.39 0.00
C TRP A 216 -10.46 -11.33 -1.15
N THR A 217 -9.16 -11.53 -1.34
CA THR A 217 -8.59 -12.45 -2.28
C THR A 217 -7.67 -13.43 -1.56
N VAL A 218 -7.56 -14.65 -2.06
CA VAL A 218 -6.50 -15.57 -1.69
C VAL A 218 -5.42 -15.48 -2.74
N ARG A 219 -4.18 -15.28 -2.34
CA ARG A 219 -3.04 -15.25 -3.25
C ARG A 219 -2.02 -16.31 -2.90
N CYS A 220 -1.45 -16.93 -3.92
CA CYS A 220 -0.19 -17.65 -3.78
C CYS A 220 0.97 -16.64 -3.76
N VAL A 221 1.64 -16.48 -2.63
CA VAL A 221 2.76 -15.53 -2.49
C VAL A 221 4.11 -16.08 -2.95
N ARG A 222 4.16 -17.35 -3.36
CA ARG A 222 5.38 -17.91 -3.95
C ARG A 222 5.56 -17.34 -5.36
N ARG A 223 6.56 -16.46 -5.53
CA ARG A 223 6.87 -15.78 -6.81
C ARG A 223 7.05 -16.69 -8.01
N THR A 224 7.65 -17.87 -7.80
CA THR A 224 7.87 -18.86 -8.87
C THR A 224 6.62 -19.67 -9.22
N CYS A 225 5.50 -19.44 -8.53
CA CYS A 225 4.23 -20.12 -8.76
C CYS A 225 3.33 -19.25 -9.64
N LEU A 226 3.56 -19.33 -10.95
CA LEU A 226 2.78 -18.64 -11.97
C LEU A 226 1.83 -19.61 -12.67
N CYS A 227 0.73 -19.08 -13.20
CA CYS A 227 -0.19 -19.87 -14.01
C CYS A 227 0.50 -20.24 -15.33
N VAL A 228 0.36 -21.50 -15.75
CA VAL A 228 0.88 -21.99 -17.03
C VAL A 228 -0.21 -22.15 -18.10
N GLY A 229 -1.42 -21.62 -17.83
CA GLY A 229 -2.57 -21.76 -18.72
C GLY A 229 -3.29 -23.11 -18.57
N ALA A 230 -3.62 -23.73 -19.71
CA ALA A 230 -4.28 -25.03 -19.74
C ALA A 230 -3.46 -26.09 -18.99
N GLY A 231 -4.15 -26.91 -18.18
CA GLY A 231 -3.49 -27.93 -17.35
C GLY A 231 -2.84 -27.40 -16.06
N CYS A 232 -2.86 -26.10 -15.78
CA CYS A 232 -2.40 -25.59 -14.49
C CYS A 232 -3.26 -26.12 -13.33
N GLY A 233 -2.62 -26.61 -12.27
CA GLY A 233 -3.30 -27.11 -11.07
C GLY A 233 -4.10 -26.04 -10.31
N CYS A 234 -4.04 -24.76 -10.69
CA CYS A 234 -4.86 -23.71 -10.07
C CYS A 234 -6.36 -23.82 -10.39
N LEU A 235 -6.71 -24.57 -11.45
CA LEU A 235 -8.07 -24.83 -11.95
C LEU A 235 -8.97 -23.61 -12.21
N LYS A 236 -8.47 -22.38 -12.08
CA LYS A 236 -9.19 -21.15 -12.40
C LYS A 236 -9.89 -21.26 -13.76
N ARG A 237 -11.07 -20.65 -13.87
CA ARG A 237 -11.81 -20.56 -15.15
C ARG A 237 -11.10 -19.64 -16.14
N ASP A 238 -10.68 -18.46 -15.68
CA ASP A 238 -9.86 -17.52 -16.44
C ASP A 238 -8.37 -17.74 -16.10
N ARG A 239 -7.72 -18.62 -16.87
CA ARG A 239 -6.29 -18.94 -16.70
C ARG A 239 -5.47 -18.00 -17.57
N ARG A 240 -4.64 -17.19 -16.92
CA ARG A 240 -3.76 -16.23 -17.59
C ARG A 240 -2.29 -16.65 -17.40
N PRO A 241 -1.65 -17.26 -18.41
CA PRO A 241 -0.26 -17.67 -18.33
C PRO A 241 0.66 -16.53 -17.87
N GLY A 242 1.62 -16.85 -16.99
CA GLY A 242 2.59 -15.88 -16.46
C GLY A 242 2.10 -15.05 -15.28
N LEU A 243 0.81 -15.07 -14.94
CA LEU A 243 0.29 -14.32 -13.78
C LEU A 243 0.33 -15.15 -12.48
N PRO A 244 0.49 -14.49 -11.32
CA PRO A 244 0.40 -15.15 -10.02
C PRO A 244 -1.02 -15.66 -9.77
N HIS A 245 -1.13 -16.75 -9.01
CA HIS A 245 -2.43 -17.28 -8.64
C HIS A 245 -3.12 -16.42 -7.59
N VAL A 246 -4.27 -15.88 -7.96
CA VAL A 246 -5.15 -15.09 -7.09
C VAL A 246 -6.57 -15.61 -7.28
N TRP A 247 -7.31 -15.81 -6.19
CA TRP A 247 -8.72 -16.20 -6.19
C TRP A 247 -9.49 -15.14 -5.41
N SER A 248 -10.45 -14.50 -6.06
CA SER A 248 -11.43 -13.66 -5.37
C SER A 248 -12.39 -14.50 -4.54
N ARG A 249 -13.14 -13.86 -3.64
CA ARG A 249 -14.20 -14.51 -2.83
C ARG A 249 -15.14 -15.40 -3.66
N TRP A 250 -15.52 -14.97 -4.86
CA TRP A 250 -16.43 -15.72 -5.74
C TRP A 250 -15.77 -16.90 -6.44
N GLU A 251 -14.44 -16.93 -6.49
CA GLU A 251 -13.63 -18.01 -7.06
C GLU A 251 -13.18 -19.02 -6.00
N MET A 252 -13.76 -18.98 -4.79
CA MET A 252 -13.42 -19.92 -3.72
C MET A 252 -14.15 -21.25 -3.86
N GLU A 253 -15.43 -21.19 -4.24
CA GLU A 253 -16.33 -22.32 -4.34
C GLU A 253 -16.59 -22.72 -5.80
N GLY A 254 -17.23 -23.88 -5.97
CA GLY A 254 -17.62 -24.39 -7.28
C GLY A 254 -16.52 -25.12 -8.04
N PRO A 255 -16.84 -25.67 -9.23
CA PRO A 255 -15.97 -26.64 -9.94
C PRO A 255 -14.59 -26.10 -10.35
N GLY A 256 -14.46 -24.79 -10.53
CA GLY A 256 -13.20 -24.11 -10.85
C GLY A 256 -12.62 -23.31 -9.68
N GLY A 257 -13.20 -23.45 -8.48
CA GLY A 257 -12.83 -22.69 -7.30
C GLY A 257 -11.63 -23.26 -6.54
N LEU A 258 -11.05 -22.44 -5.66
CA LEU A 258 -9.90 -22.82 -4.85
C LEU A 258 -10.16 -24.07 -4.00
N ALA A 259 -11.34 -24.19 -3.37
CA ALA A 259 -11.67 -25.33 -2.51
C ALA A 259 -11.62 -26.66 -3.28
N THR A 260 -12.22 -26.70 -4.47
CA THR A 260 -12.20 -27.86 -5.37
C THR A 260 -10.78 -28.15 -5.85
N ALA A 261 -10.01 -27.12 -6.22
CA ALA A 261 -8.63 -27.28 -6.65
C ALA A 261 -7.74 -27.87 -5.54
N VAL A 262 -7.91 -27.41 -4.29
CA VAL A 262 -7.22 -27.95 -3.12
C VAL A 262 -7.62 -29.40 -2.86
N ALA A 263 -8.90 -29.74 -2.93
CA ALA A 263 -9.39 -31.10 -2.73
C ALA A 263 -8.83 -32.07 -3.78
N ILE A 264 -8.82 -31.67 -5.06
CA ILE A 264 -8.23 -32.46 -6.15
C ILE A 264 -6.73 -32.63 -5.92
N ALA A 265 -6.01 -31.55 -5.58
CA ALA A 265 -4.57 -31.62 -5.33
C ALA A 265 -4.22 -32.56 -4.17
N ARG A 266 -5.00 -32.51 -3.07
CA ARG A 266 -4.85 -33.41 -1.93
C ARG A 266 -5.06 -34.88 -2.32
N ARG A 267 -6.12 -35.18 -3.09
CA ARG A 267 -6.38 -36.54 -3.56
C ARG A 267 -5.26 -37.07 -4.46
N LEU A 268 -4.69 -36.21 -5.31
CA LEU A 268 -3.55 -36.58 -6.15
C LEU A 268 -2.28 -36.86 -5.33
N ASP A 269 -2.05 -36.10 -4.26
CA ASP A 269 -0.95 -36.35 -3.30
C ASP A 269 -1.13 -37.70 -2.59
N GLU A 270 -2.35 -37.98 -2.10
CA GLU A 270 -2.69 -39.25 -1.44
C GLU A 270 -2.53 -40.46 -2.37
N GLN A 271 -2.75 -40.29 -3.67
CA GLN A 271 -2.56 -41.33 -4.70
C GLN A 271 -1.10 -41.48 -5.17
N GLY A 272 -0.16 -40.71 -4.62
CA GLY A 272 1.24 -40.72 -5.07
C GLY A 272 1.43 -40.24 -6.51
N ARG A 273 0.45 -39.54 -7.10
CA ARG A 273 0.54 -39.11 -8.50
C ARG A 273 1.59 -37.99 -8.65
N PRO A 274 2.44 -38.07 -9.69
CA PRO A 274 3.51 -37.12 -9.89
C PRO A 274 2.98 -35.69 -10.04
N ARG A 275 3.80 -34.74 -9.60
CA ARG A 275 3.47 -33.32 -9.64
C ARG A 275 3.38 -32.88 -11.11
N PRO A 276 2.34 -32.12 -11.51
CA PRO A 276 2.40 -31.36 -12.76
C PRO A 276 3.68 -30.51 -12.72
N THR A 277 4.52 -30.65 -13.73
CA THR A 277 5.78 -29.91 -13.80
C THR A 277 5.46 -28.42 -13.87
N VAL A 278 5.76 -27.71 -12.77
CA VAL A 278 5.79 -26.25 -12.76
C VAL A 278 6.94 -25.85 -13.67
N ARG A 279 6.66 -25.61 -14.95
CA ARG A 279 7.61 -24.91 -15.82
C ARG A 279 7.74 -23.49 -15.29
N SER A 280 8.75 -23.27 -14.46
CA SER A 280 9.31 -21.95 -14.25
C SER A 280 9.65 -21.39 -15.63
N THR A 281 8.98 -20.33 -16.05
CA THR A 281 9.34 -19.58 -17.26
C THR A 281 10.65 -18.80 -17.09
N VAL A 282 11.26 -18.83 -15.90
CA VAL A 282 12.65 -18.41 -15.73
C VAL A 282 13.52 -19.50 -16.35
N ALA A 283 13.89 -19.30 -17.62
CA ALA A 283 14.96 -20.02 -18.25
C ALA A 283 16.27 -19.70 -17.50
N GLY A 284 16.94 -20.75 -16.99
CA GLY A 284 18.37 -20.73 -16.69
C GLY A 284 18.82 -19.96 -15.44
N HIS A 285 18.91 -20.67 -14.32
CA HIS A 285 20.15 -20.63 -13.55
C HIS A 285 20.82 -21.99 -13.72
N GLY A 286 22.02 -21.97 -14.28
CA GLY A 286 22.84 -23.15 -14.54
C GLY A 286 22.97 -24.06 -13.32
N GLY A 287 23.04 -25.35 -13.62
CA GLY A 287 22.99 -26.44 -12.65
C GLY A 287 23.93 -26.30 -11.46
N TRP A 288 23.38 -26.66 -10.30
CA TRP A 288 24.14 -26.96 -9.09
C TRP A 288 23.81 -28.39 -8.62
N SER A 289 23.88 -29.35 -9.54
CA SER A 289 23.62 -30.77 -9.25
C SER A 289 24.80 -31.72 -9.50
N ASP A 290 25.94 -31.28 -10.03
CA ASP A 290 27.11 -32.16 -10.24
C ASP A 290 28.26 -31.95 -9.25
N ARG A 291 27.95 -32.00 -7.95
CA ARG A 291 28.97 -32.30 -6.92
C ARG A 291 28.42 -33.24 -5.87
N ARG A 292 28.37 -34.52 -6.23
CA ARG A 292 28.56 -35.65 -5.30
C ARG A 292 28.76 -36.93 -6.10
N THR A 293 30.01 -37.33 -6.28
CA THR A 293 30.59 -38.66 -5.96
C THR A 293 31.90 -38.83 -6.70
N GLY A 294 33.00 -38.66 -5.98
CA GLY A 294 34.34 -39.04 -6.40
C GLY A 294 35.10 -39.51 -5.18
N ALA A 295 34.73 -40.69 -4.70
CA ALA A 295 35.56 -41.50 -3.83
C ALA A 295 36.17 -42.61 -4.69
N ALA A 296 37.48 -42.53 -4.87
CA ALA A 296 38.41 -43.64 -4.99
C ALA A 296 39.78 -43.08 -4.58
#